data_AF-A0A7C1YSB0-F1
#
_entry.id   AF-A0A7C1YSB0-F1
#
_cell.length_a   1.000
_cell.length_b   1.000
_cell.length_c   1.000
_cell.angle_alpha   90.00
_cell.angle_beta   90.00
_cell.angle_gamma   90.00
#
_symmetry.space_group_name_H-M   'P 1'
#
loop_
_entity.id
_entity.type
_entity.pdbx_description
1 polymer ?
#
loop_
_entity_poly.entity_id
_entity_poly.type
_entity_poly.pdbx_seq_one_letter_code
_entity_poly.pdbx_strand_id
1 'polypeptide(L)'
;GNGLKEVCNLLKIPPVLHVGSCVDNVRILVAVAALANELGVDMSDLPVAGAAPEWYSEKAVSIGSYMVGSGIFTVLGPMPPILGSKNVVQLLTSGLSEIVGATFAVEPDPEKAATLIIKHIEKKRKSLGLPYNELV
;
A
#
# COMPACT_ATOMS: atom_id res chain seq x y z
N GLY A 1 -5.39 -16.76 -6.10
CA GLY A 1 -5.68 -18.01 -5.38
C GLY A 1 -7.18 -18.29 -5.34
N ASN A 2 -7.59 -19.39 -4.70
CA ASN A 2 -8.99 -19.84 -4.69
C ASN A 2 -9.98 -18.80 -4.13
N GLY A 3 -9.63 -18.14 -3.01
CA GLY A 3 -10.50 -17.12 -2.41
C GLY A 3 -10.80 -15.95 -3.35
N LEU A 4 -9.77 -15.34 -3.96
CA LEU A 4 -9.97 -14.25 -4.93
C LEU A 4 -10.79 -14.71 -6.16
N LYS A 5 -10.55 -15.93 -6.64
CA LYS A 5 -11.26 -16.51 -7.79
C LYS A 5 -12.76 -16.65 -7.51
N GLU A 6 -13.13 -17.10 -6.31
CA GLU A 6 -14.52 -17.23 -5.90
C GLU A 6 -15.24 -15.88 -5.89
N VAL A 7 -14.63 -14.86 -5.25
CA VAL A 7 -15.19 -13.49 -5.19
C VAL A 7 -15.33 -12.88 -6.60
N CYS A 8 -14.31 -13.02 -7.44
CA CYS A 8 -14.34 -12.49 -8.82
C CYS A 8 -15.44 -13.15 -9.66
N ASN A 9 -15.63 -14.46 -9.53
CA ASN A 9 -16.68 -15.19 -10.25
C ASN A 9 -18.08 -14.79 -9.75
N LEU A 10 -18.26 -14.65 -8.44
CA LEU A 10 -19.54 -14.25 -7.84
C LEU A 10 -19.98 -12.86 -8.32
N LEU A 11 -19.04 -11.91 -8.34
CA LEU A 11 -19.29 -10.53 -8.75
C LEU A 11 -19.18 -10.30 -10.27
N LYS A 12 -18.73 -11.32 -11.02
CA LYS A 12 -18.47 -11.25 -12.48
C LYS A 12 -17.48 -10.14 -12.86
N ILE A 13 -16.39 -10.01 -12.11
CA ILE A 13 -15.35 -9.00 -12.30
C ILE A 13 -13.98 -9.63 -12.57
N PRO A 14 -13.05 -8.92 -13.24
CA PRO A 14 -11.67 -9.39 -13.35
C PRO A 14 -10.92 -9.27 -12.02
N PRO A 15 -9.82 -10.03 -11.82
CA PRO A 15 -9.02 -10.00 -10.59
C PRO A 15 -8.17 -8.73 -10.44
N VAL A 16 -8.03 -7.94 -11.52
CA VAL A 16 -7.40 -6.62 -11.52
C VAL A 16 -8.40 -5.63 -12.07
N LEU A 17 -8.80 -4.68 -11.24
CA LEU A 17 -9.77 -3.64 -11.61
C LEU A 17 -9.02 -2.40 -12.08
N HIS A 18 -9.12 -2.08 -13.37
CA HIS A 18 -8.55 -0.85 -13.90
C HIS A 18 -9.37 0.35 -13.43
N VAL A 19 -8.76 1.23 -12.62
CA VAL A 19 -9.42 2.40 -12.02
C VAL A 19 -9.14 3.72 -12.77
N GLY A 20 -8.48 3.65 -13.93
CA GLY A 20 -8.22 4.80 -14.79
C GLY A 20 -6.77 5.27 -14.82
N SER A 21 -6.59 6.58 -14.98
CA SER A 21 -5.30 7.24 -15.18
C SER A 21 -4.58 7.57 -13.86
N CYS A 22 -3.38 8.17 -13.91
CA CYS A 22 -2.63 8.54 -12.70
C CYS A 22 -3.39 9.49 -11.77
N VAL A 23 -4.24 10.38 -12.32
CA VAL A 23 -5.07 11.27 -11.49
C VAL A 23 -6.23 10.53 -10.84
N ASP A 24 -6.64 9.38 -11.39
CA ASP A 24 -7.72 8.57 -10.84
C ASP A 24 -7.27 7.72 -9.63
N ASN A 25 -6.00 7.74 -9.23
CA ASN A 25 -5.56 7.17 -7.96
C ASN A 25 -6.31 7.77 -6.76
N VAL A 26 -6.85 8.99 -6.88
CA VAL A 26 -7.74 9.57 -5.85
C VAL A 26 -9.00 8.71 -5.63
N ARG A 27 -9.45 7.93 -6.63
CA ARG A 27 -10.57 6.98 -6.48
C ARG A 27 -10.23 5.85 -5.53
N ILE A 28 -8.96 5.42 -5.49
CA ILE A 28 -8.46 4.43 -4.53
C ILE A 28 -8.55 5.01 -3.13
N LEU A 29 -8.11 6.25 -2.92
CA LEU A 29 -8.25 6.92 -1.62
C LEU A 29 -9.71 7.03 -1.17
N VAL A 30 -10.62 7.40 -2.08
CA VAL A 30 -12.07 7.45 -1.79
C VAL A 30 -12.59 6.07 -1.37
N ALA A 31 -12.19 5.00 -2.06
CA ALA A 31 -12.61 3.64 -1.71
C ALA A 31 -12.05 3.19 -0.35
N VAL A 32 -10.77 3.45 -0.07
CA VAL A 32 -10.14 3.13 1.21
C VAL A 32 -10.76 3.93 2.35
N ALA A 33 -11.03 5.22 2.15
CA ALA A 33 -11.70 6.07 3.14
C ALA A 33 -13.14 5.59 3.42
N ALA A 34 -13.88 5.16 2.40
CA ALA A 34 -15.21 4.60 2.58
C ALA A 34 -15.19 3.32 3.43
N LEU A 35 -14.23 2.43 3.19
CA LEU A 35 -14.05 1.21 4.00
C LEU A 35 -13.65 1.52 5.45
N ALA A 36 -12.75 2.49 5.64
CA ALA A 36 -12.30 2.92 6.97
C ALA A 36 -13.47 3.46 7.79
N ASN A 37 -14.28 4.33 7.18
CA ASN A 37 -15.47 4.92 7.80
C ASN A 37 -16.52 3.85 8.18
N GLU A 38 -16.78 2.89 7.28
CA GLU A 38 -17.73 1.81 7.55
C GLU A 38 -17.28 0.94 8.73
N LEU A 39 -15.98 0.71 8.86
CA LEU A 39 -15.39 -0.10 9.93
C LEU A 39 -15.11 0.71 11.22
N GLY A 40 -15.24 2.03 11.18
CA GLY A 40 -14.94 2.92 12.32
C GLY A 40 -13.46 2.92 12.71
N VAL A 41 -12.55 2.73 11.76
CA VAL A 41 -11.09 2.69 11.95
C VAL A 41 -10.40 3.75 11.10
N ASP A 42 -9.10 3.98 11.34
CA ASP A 42 -8.31 4.86 10.46
C ASP A 42 -7.95 4.14 9.15
N MET A 43 -7.68 4.89 8.07
CA MET A 43 -7.19 4.31 6.82
C MET A 43 -5.92 3.49 7.01
N SER A 44 -5.06 3.93 7.94
CA SER A 44 -3.83 3.25 8.29
C SER A 44 -4.04 1.89 8.97
N ASP A 45 -5.22 1.59 9.50
CA ASP A 45 -5.51 0.28 10.11
C ASP A 45 -5.89 -0.77 9.05
N LEU A 46 -6.28 -0.34 7.85
CA LEU A 46 -6.77 -1.24 6.81
C LEU A 46 -5.66 -2.10 6.20
N PRO A 47 -5.97 -3.34 5.79
CA PRO A 47 -5.02 -4.24 5.14
C PRO A 47 -4.87 -3.90 3.65
N VAL A 48 -4.36 -2.71 3.36
CA VAL A 48 -4.14 -2.15 2.01
C VAL A 48 -2.70 -1.68 1.83
N ALA A 49 -2.21 -1.68 0.59
CA ALA A 49 -0.87 -1.17 0.27
C ALA A 49 -0.87 -0.52 -1.13
N GLY A 50 0.01 0.46 -1.30
CA GLY A 50 0.35 1.06 -2.59
C GLY A 50 1.62 0.43 -3.16
N ALA A 51 1.75 0.43 -4.48
CA ALA A 51 2.98 0.00 -5.16
C ALA A 51 3.22 0.84 -6.42
N ALA A 52 4.45 1.28 -6.60
CA ALA A 52 4.95 1.87 -7.84
C ALA A 52 6.24 1.15 -8.27
N PRO A 53 6.12 -0.07 -8.86
CA PRO A 53 7.27 -0.95 -9.12
C PRO A 53 8.27 -0.37 -10.13
N GLU A 54 7.82 0.47 -11.04
CA GLU A 54 8.61 1.00 -12.16
C GLU A 54 8.47 2.53 -12.28
N TRP A 55 8.39 3.23 -11.15
CA TRP A 55 8.20 4.68 -11.16
C TRP A 55 9.41 5.43 -11.74
N TYR A 56 9.15 6.54 -12.43
CA TYR A 56 10.21 7.41 -12.97
C TYR A 56 9.88 8.90 -12.90
N SER A 57 8.60 9.27 -12.86
CA SER A 57 8.16 10.67 -12.96
C SER A 57 7.95 11.32 -11.60
N GLU A 58 8.12 12.64 -11.52
CA GLU A 58 7.81 13.44 -10.32
C GLU A 58 6.34 13.32 -9.90
N LYS A 59 5.44 13.04 -10.85
CA LYS A 59 4.04 12.69 -10.55
C LYS A 59 3.94 11.45 -9.68
N ALA A 60 4.75 10.42 -9.95
CA ALA A 60 4.76 9.20 -9.14
C ALA A 60 5.34 9.44 -7.74
N VAL A 61 6.30 10.34 -7.59
CA VAL A 61 6.79 10.79 -6.27
C VAL A 61 5.67 11.44 -5.47
N SER A 62 4.91 12.33 -6.09
CA SER A 62 3.76 12.99 -5.46
C SER A 62 2.67 11.97 -5.06
N ILE A 63 2.41 10.98 -5.93
CA ILE A 63 1.46 9.89 -5.66
C ILE A 63 1.88 9.05 -4.47
N GLY A 64 3.12 8.57 -4.46
CA GLY A 64 3.65 7.83 -3.32
C GLY A 64 3.59 8.64 -2.02
N SER A 65 3.90 9.94 -2.10
CA SER A 65 3.88 10.84 -0.94
C SER A 65 2.49 10.99 -0.33
N TYR A 66 1.44 11.21 -1.15
CA TYR A 66 0.09 11.30 -0.58
C TYR A 66 -0.47 9.95 -0.16
N MET A 67 -0.05 8.83 -0.78
CA MET A 67 -0.47 7.49 -0.33
C MET A 67 0.05 7.23 1.07
N VAL A 68 1.35 7.43 1.31
CA VAL A 68 1.95 7.32 2.64
C VAL A 68 1.37 8.35 3.61
N GLY A 69 1.20 9.59 3.17
CA GLY A 69 0.56 10.64 3.97
C GLY A 69 -0.89 10.36 4.36
N SER A 70 -1.58 9.47 3.62
CA SER A 70 -2.94 8.99 3.93
C SER A 70 -2.95 7.67 4.71
N GLY A 71 -1.82 7.25 5.26
CA GLY A 71 -1.73 6.02 6.04
C GLY A 71 -1.56 4.73 5.24
N ILE A 72 -1.24 4.82 3.94
CA ILE A 72 -1.09 3.64 3.08
C ILE A 72 0.40 3.31 2.89
N PHE A 73 0.84 2.16 3.41
CA PHE A 73 2.18 1.64 3.17
C PHE A 73 2.43 1.49 1.66
N THR A 74 3.56 2.01 1.17
CA THR A 74 3.82 2.12 -0.26
C THR A 74 5.19 1.58 -0.65
N VAL A 75 5.23 0.63 -1.58
CA VAL A 75 6.48 0.04 -2.10
C VAL A 75 6.90 0.72 -3.40
N LEU A 76 8.16 1.13 -3.49
CA LEU A 76 8.80 1.66 -4.69
C LEU A 76 9.82 0.63 -5.21
N GLY A 77 9.92 0.46 -6.53
CA GLY A 77 11.00 -0.38 -7.10
C GLY A 77 12.33 0.38 -7.14
N PRO A 78 12.48 1.40 -8.00
CA PRO A 78 13.65 2.26 -8.01
C PRO A 78 13.80 3.07 -6.71
N MET A 79 15.05 3.23 -6.24
CA MET A 79 15.38 4.08 -5.10
C MET A 79 15.24 5.56 -5.45
N PRO A 80 14.45 6.35 -4.71
CA PRO A 80 14.40 7.80 -4.90
C PRO A 80 15.74 8.46 -4.52
N PRO A 81 16.05 9.66 -5.04
CA PRO A 81 17.33 10.35 -4.80
C PRO A 81 17.41 10.98 -3.40
N ILE A 82 17.24 10.17 -2.35
CA ILE A 82 17.22 10.58 -0.94
C ILE A 82 18.42 10.06 -0.14
N LEU A 83 19.26 9.21 -0.74
CA LEU A 83 20.38 8.53 -0.06
C LEU A 83 21.46 9.47 0.48
N GLY A 84 21.46 10.74 0.06
CA GLY A 84 22.37 11.76 0.59
C GLY A 84 22.13 12.11 2.06
N SER A 85 20.97 11.74 2.65
CA SER A 85 20.66 12.01 4.05
C SER A 85 20.09 10.77 4.75
N LYS A 86 20.83 10.25 5.73
CA LYS A 86 20.36 9.14 6.58
C LYS A 86 19.07 9.51 7.34
N ASN A 87 18.94 10.77 7.77
CA ASN A 87 17.76 11.24 8.47
C ASN A 87 16.52 11.18 7.56
N VAL A 88 16.66 11.58 6.28
CA VAL A 88 15.56 11.50 5.31
C VAL A 88 15.19 10.05 5.00
N VAL A 89 16.19 9.19 4.76
CA VAL A 89 15.96 7.76 4.54
C VAL A 89 15.23 7.13 5.73
N GLN A 90 15.68 7.41 6.96
CA GLN A 90 15.09 6.85 8.17
C GLN A 90 13.67 7.37 8.40
N LEU A 91 13.44 8.68 8.19
CA LEU A 91 12.12 9.28 8.29
C LEU A 91 11.15 8.58 7.33
N LEU A 92 11.51 8.45 6.05
CA LEU A 92 10.60 7.92 5.03
C LEU A 92 10.36 6.41 5.14
N THR A 93 11.33 5.64 5.62
CA THR A 93 11.23 4.16 5.69
C THR A 93 10.76 3.62 7.04
N SER A 94 10.82 4.43 8.11
CA SER A 94 10.42 3.99 9.46
C SER A 94 9.72 5.10 10.28
N GLY A 95 10.26 6.32 10.30
CA GLY A 95 9.78 7.39 11.18
C GLY A 95 8.35 7.84 10.89
N LEU A 96 7.92 7.83 9.63
CA LEU A 96 6.55 8.19 9.25
C LEU A 96 5.49 7.24 9.85
N SER A 97 5.85 6.03 10.25
CA SER A 97 4.90 5.09 10.86
C SER A 97 4.30 5.64 12.15
N GLU A 98 5.05 6.45 12.91
CA GLU A 98 4.58 7.05 14.17
C GLU A 98 3.78 8.33 13.94
N ILE A 99 3.88 8.92 12.75
CA ILE A 99 3.26 10.22 12.41
C ILE A 99 1.97 10.02 11.63
N VAL A 100 2.00 9.15 10.61
CA VAL A 100 0.87 8.93 9.68
C VAL A 100 0.47 7.46 9.55
N GLY A 101 1.05 6.55 10.35
CA GLY A 101 0.66 5.13 10.35
C GLY A 101 1.20 4.31 9.16
N ALA A 102 2.00 4.91 8.28
CA ALA A 102 2.58 4.27 7.10
C ALA A 102 3.99 4.77 6.76
N THR A 103 4.70 3.99 5.95
CA THR A 103 6.05 4.28 5.47
C THR A 103 6.23 3.83 4.02
N PHE A 104 7.36 4.22 3.43
CA PHE A 104 7.85 3.65 2.20
C PHE A 104 8.68 2.39 2.44
N ALA A 105 8.64 1.46 1.49
CA ALA A 105 9.69 0.47 1.29
C ALA A 105 10.26 0.62 -0.13
N VAL A 106 11.54 0.26 -0.30
CA VAL A 106 12.21 0.24 -1.59
C VAL A 106 12.72 -1.16 -1.84
N GLU A 107 12.20 -1.83 -2.87
CA GLU A 107 12.57 -3.20 -3.22
C GLU A 107 12.46 -3.41 -4.73
N PRO A 108 13.57 -3.47 -5.46
CA PRO A 108 13.58 -3.64 -6.92
C PRO A 108 13.25 -5.07 -7.38
N ASP A 109 13.36 -6.08 -6.50
CA ASP A 109 12.94 -7.45 -6.82
C ASP A 109 11.42 -7.58 -6.66
N PRO A 110 10.66 -7.82 -7.74
CA PRO A 110 9.19 -7.83 -7.69
C PRO A 110 8.63 -8.92 -6.78
N GLU A 111 9.31 -10.06 -6.63
CA GLU A 111 8.86 -11.15 -5.76
C GLU A 111 9.04 -10.79 -4.28
N LYS A 112 10.15 -10.12 -3.96
CA LYS A 112 10.37 -9.59 -2.60
C LYS A 112 9.43 -8.44 -2.30
N ALA A 113 9.17 -7.55 -3.26
CA ALA A 113 8.20 -6.47 -3.12
C ALA A 113 6.80 -7.01 -2.84
N ALA A 114 6.37 -8.06 -3.56
CA ALA A 114 5.11 -8.75 -3.30
C ALA A 114 5.09 -9.36 -1.88
N THR A 115 6.19 -9.98 -1.45
CA THR A 115 6.34 -10.51 -0.09
C THR A 115 6.19 -9.42 0.98
N LEU A 116 6.78 -8.25 0.78
CA LEU A 116 6.64 -7.11 1.70
C LEU A 116 5.18 -6.64 1.81
N ILE A 117 4.49 -6.54 0.67
CA ILE A 117 3.07 -6.15 0.63
C ILE A 117 2.21 -7.19 1.36
N ILE A 118 2.42 -8.48 1.10
CA ILE A 118 1.64 -9.54 1.75
C ILE A 118 1.86 -9.51 3.27
N LYS A 119 3.11 -9.42 3.74
CA LYS A 119 3.43 -9.31 5.17
C LYS A 119 2.78 -8.10 5.83
N HIS A 120 2.77 -6.96 5.13
CA HIS A 120 2.08 -5.77 5.61
C HIS A 120 0.57 -6.01 5.78
N ILE A 121 -0.08 -6.56 4.73
CA ILE A 121 -1.51 -6.89 4.73
C ILE A 121 -1.85 -7.87 5.87
N GLU A 122 -1.08 -8.95 6.03
CA GLU A 122 -1.31 -9.93 7.10
C GLU A 122 -1.13 -9.33 8.50
N LYS A 123 -0.14 -8.44 8.69
CA LYS A 123 0.03 -7.70 9.96
C LYS A 123 -1.19 -6.83 10.28
N LYS A 124 -1.75 -6.13 9.28
CA LYS A 124 -2.96 -5.30 9.46
C LYS A 124 -4.19 -6.15 9.73
N ARG A 125 -4.35 -7.28 9.02
CA ARG A 125 -5.42 -8.27 9.30
C ARG A 125 -5.37 -8.78 10.74
N LYS A 126 -4.19 -9.17 11.22
CA LYS A 126 -3.97 -9.59 12.62
C LYS A 126 -4.38 -8.49 13.60
N SER A 127 -3.99 -7.25 13.32
CA SER A 127 -4.30 -6.10 14.19
C SER A 127 -5.79 -5.78 14.27
N LEU A 128 -6.54 -6.07 13.19
CA LEU A 128 -8.00 -5.95 13.13
C LEU A 128 -8.75 -7.18 13.68
N GLY A 129 -8.04 -8.19 14.21
CA GLY A 129 -8.65 -9.43 14.69
C GLY A 129 -9.23 -10.33 13.59
N LEU A 130 -8.77 -10.16 12.34
CA LEU A 130 -9.19 -10.99 11.20
C LEU A 130 -8.31 -12.24 11.08
N PRO A 131 -8.80 -13.33 10.46
CA PRO A 131 -7.96 -14.48 10.12
C PRO A 131 -6.76 -14.06 9.27
N TYR A 132 -5.57 -14.51 9.61
CA TYR A 132 -4.31 -14.10 8.96
C TYR A 132 -3.36 -15.30 8.85
N ASN A 133 -2.34 -15.19 7.99
CA ASN A 133 -1.35 -16.24 7.77
C ASN A 133 0.04 -15.81 8.28
N GLU A 134 0.52 -16.44 9.35
CA GLU A 134 1.86 -16.17 9.93
C GLU A 134 3.03 -16.68 9.08
N LEU A 135 2.75 -17.58 8.13
CA LEU A 135 3.78 -18.25 7.32
C LEU A 135 4.10 -17.52 6.01
N VAL A 136 3.46 -16.37 5.74
CA VAL A 136 3.74 -15.53 4.56
C VAL A 136 4.50 -14.27 4.95
#